data_AF-R6TXC5-F1
#
_entry.id   AF-R6TXC5-F1
#
_cell.length_a   1.000
_cell.length_b   1.000
_cell.length_c   1.000
_cell.angle_alpha   90.00
_cell.angle_beta   90.00
_cell.angle_gamma   90.00
#
_symmetry.space_group_name_H-M   'P 1'
#
loop_
_entity.id
_entity.type
_entity.pdbx_description
1 polymer ?
#
loop_
_entity_poly.entity_id
_entity_poly.type
_entity_poly.pdbx_seq_one_letter_code
_entity_poly.pdbx_strand_id
1 'polypeptide(L)'
;MKEQIHTIPISDAFDNAGECPFCYIEKRTEDHVMDFVLGHGASYMEADIRDMTDKEGFCRAHFKKMFDYGNSLGNAWILKTMYMRHIEEMDKEFKNFKPDSVQRSGLFKKSNASSNSIVDWINKRESTCFICDSVNKTFNAYMKTFFTMYEKDPELKEKLKNTKGFCLDHLKVVLEGADTYLKGDKRKEFYDIVLPLMHENMNRIYEDVAWFIEKYDYKNKDADWKNSKDAIQRGMQKLRGSDPSLPPHVLKK
;
A
#
# COMPACT_ATOMS: atom_id res chain seq x y z
N MET A 1 -11.04 -20.75 -12.19
CA MET A 1 -11.60 -19.43 -12.55
C MET A 1 -11.00 -18.27 -11.76
N LYS A 2 -10.85 -18.32 -10.42
CA LYS A 2 -10.20 -17.23 -9.66
C LYS A 2 -8.76 -16.91 -10.14
N GLU A 3 -7.94 -17.91 -10.44
CA GLU A 3 -6.55 -17.69 -10.87
C GLU A 3 -6.42 -16.93 -12.20
N GLN A 4 -7.31 -17.15 -13.18
CA GLN A 4 -7.29 -16.46 -14.48
C GLN A 4 -7.68 -14.98 -14.41
N ILE A 5 -8.49 -14.57 -13.42
CA ILE A 5 -8.87 -13.17 -13.24
C ILE A 5 -7.68 -12.33 -12.76
N HIS A 6 -6.74 -12.96 -12.04
CA HIS A 6 -5.60 -12.29 -11.45
C HIS A 6 -4.36 -12.20 -12.35
N THR A 7 -4.30 -12.94 -13.46
CA THR A 7 -3.15 -12.90 -14.39
C THR A 7 -3.11 -11.62 -15.23
N ILE A 8 -4.26 -11.09 -15.64
CA ILE A 8 -4.36 -9.86 -16.45
C ILE A 8 -3.78 -8.65 -15.69
N PRO A 9 -4.19 -8.36 -14.44
CA PRO A 9 -3.61 -7.25 -13.68
C PRO A 9 -2.10 -7.35 -13.47
N ILE A 10 -1.56 -8.56 -13.35
CA ILE A 10 -0.12 -8.77 -13.18
C ILE A 10 0.61 -8.46 -14.50
N SER A 11 0.15 -9.02 -15.61
CA SER A 11 0.79 -8.73 -16.92
C SER A 11 0.73 -7.24 -17.25
N ASP A 12 -0.43 -6.59 -17.04
CA ASP A 12 -0.62 -5.14 -17.23
C ASP A 12 0.35 -4.32 -16.36
N ALA A 13 0.59 -4.75 -15.13
CA ALA A 13 1.53 -4.06 -14.25
C ALA A 13 2.98 -4.15 -14.76
N PHE A 14 3.41 -5.32 -15.23
CA PHE A 14 4.76 -5.46 -15.77
C PHE A 14 4.97 -4.64 -17.06
N ASP A 15 3.89 -4.36 -17.79
CA ASP A 15 3.94 -3.54 -19.01
C ASP A 15 3.88 -2.03 -18.72
N ASN A 16 3.29 -1.59 -17.60
CA ASN A 16 2.96 -0.18 -17.36
C ASN A 16 3.55 0.47 -16.09
N ALA A 17 4.22 -0.27 -15.22
CA ALA A 17 4.42 0.20 -13.85
C ALA A 17 5.57 1.19 -13.57
N GLY A 18 6.24 1.68 -14.60
CA GLY A 18 7.40 2.57 -14.42
C GLY A 18 8.48 1.90 -13.57
N GLU A 19 8.63 2.32 -12.31
CA GLU A 19 9.69 1.83 -11.40
C GLU A 19 9.37 0.55 -10.62
N CYS A 20 8.10 0.19 -10.42
CA CYS A 20 7.75 -1.01 -9.64
C CYS A 20 6.36 -1.57 -10.00
N PRO A 21 6.28 -2.78 -10.61
CA PRO A 21 5.03 -3.49 -10.91
C PRO A 21 4.03 -3.54 -9.75
N PHE A 22 4.52 -3.80 -8.55
CA PHE A 22 3.65 -3.97 -7.39
C PHE A 22 3.11 -2.65 -6.82
N CYS A 23 3.85 -1.53 -6.94
CA CYS A 23 3.30 -0.21 -6.64
C CYS A 23 2.12 0.13 -7.57
N TYR A 24 2.21 -0.25 -8.84
CA TYR A 24 1.12 -0.04 -9.80
C TYR A 24 -0.11 -0.87 -9.45
N ILE A 25 0.07 -2.15 -9.11
CA ILE A 25 -1.03 -3.02 -8.67
C ILE A 25 -1.68 -2.49 -7.39
N GLU A 26 -0.89 -2.12 -6.38
CA GLU A 26 -1.42 -1.56 -5.13
C GLU A 26 -2.23 -0.29 -5.37
N LYS A 27 -1.70 0.64 -6.16
CA LYS A 27 -2.42 1.87 -6.49
C LYS A 27 -3.74 1.58 -7.18
N ARG A 28 -3.76 0.73 -8.21
CA ARG A 28 -5.00 0.40 -8.93
C ARG A 28 -6.01 -0.31 -8.02
N THR A 29 -5.53 -1.17 -7.14
CA THR A 29 -6.37 -1.85 -6.15
C THR A 29 -6.97 -0.84 -5.18
N GLU A 30 -6.16 0.09 -4.68
CA GLU A 30 -6.62 1.16 -3.79
C GLU A 30 -7.65 2.07 -4.48
N ASP A 31 -7.39 2.50 -5.72
CA ASP A 31 -8.31 3.32 -6.51
C ASP A 31 -9.66 2.60 -6.73
N HIS A 32 -9.63 1.29 -7.02
CA HIS A 32 -10.85 0.48 -7.15
C HIS A 32 -11.61 0.35 -5.82
N VAL A 33 -10.92 0.17 -4.70
CA VAL A 33 -11.56 0.11 -3.38
C VAL A 33 -12.15 1.47 -3.01
N MET A 34 -11.48 2.58 -3.36
CA MET A 34 -12.04 3.92 -3.20
C MET A 34 -13.31 4.12 -4.03
N ASP A 35 -13.33 3.68 -5.29
CA ASP A 35 -14.54 3.73 -6.13
C ASP A 35 -15.66 2.86 -5.54
N PHE A 36 -15.34 1.70 -4.96
CA PHE A 36 -16.31 0.85 -4.28
C PHE A 36 -16.92 1.53 -3.04
N VAL A 37 -16.11 2.18 -2.21
CA VAL A 37 -16.55 2.82 -0.96
C VAL A 37 -17.24 4.16 -1.20
N LEU A 38 -16.78 4.96 -2.18
CA LEU A 38 -17.16 6.36 -2.35
C LEU A 38 -17.67 6.72 -3.75
N GLY A 39 -17.67 5.81 -4.72
CA GLY A 39 -18.05 6.12 -6.11
C GLY A 39 -19.55 6.34 -6.34
N HIS A 40 -19.91 6.50 -7.61
CA HIS A 40 -21.32 6.54 -8.04
C HIS A 40 -21.97 5.17 -7.81
N GLY A 41 -22.97 5.11 -6.92
CA GLY A 41 -23.54 3.83 -6.47
C GLY A 41 -22.71 3.13 -5.40
N ALA A 42 -21.91 3.89 -4.63
CA ALA A 42 -21.09 3.40 -3.53
C ALA A 42 -21.78 2.30 -2.71
N SER A 43 -21.14 1.13 -2.65
CA SER A 43 -21.62 0.00 -1.86
C SER A 43 -21.65 0.31 -0.37
N TYR A 44 -21.03 1.40 0.08
CA TYR A 44 -21.21 1.91 1.45
C TYR A 44 -22.69 2.16 1.82
N MET A 45 -23.58 2.37 0.85
CA MET A 45 -25.02 2.48 1.12
C MET A 45 -25.67 1.14 1.54
N GLU A 46 -24.99 0.02 1.29
CA GLU A 46 -25.40 -1.32 1.71
C GLU A 46 -25.09 -1.52 3.20
N ALA A 47 -26.04 -2.08 3.96
CA ALA A 47 -25.98 -2.09 5.42
C ALA A 47 -24.81 -2.92 5.98
N ASP A 48 -24.46 -4.00 5.31
CA ASP A 48 -23.33 -4.88 5.63
C ASP A 48 -21.99 -4.19 5.37
N ILE A 49 -21.83 -3.55 4.20
CA ILE A 49 -20.61 -2.78 3.89
C ILE A 49 -20.44 -1.60 4.83
N ARG A 50 -21.54 -0.93 5.21
CA ARG A 50 -21.52 0.13 6.21
C ARG A 50 -21.05 -0.36 7.58
N ASP A 51 -21.58 -1.47 8.09
CA ASP A 51 -21.13 -2.00 9.39
C ASP A 51 -19.64 -2.42 9.35
N MET A 52 -19.19 -3.01 8.24
CA MET A 52 -17.77 -3.35 8.05
C MET A 52 -16.87 -2.11 8.08
N THR A 53 -17.21 -1.09 7.29
CA THR A 53 -16.43 0.15 7.21
C THR A 53 -16.46 0.95 8.52
N ASP A 54 -17.60 0.99 9.22
CA ASP A 54 -17.70 1.65 10.53
C ASP A 54 -16.87 0.93 11.60
N LYS A 55 -16.80 -0.40 11.55
CA LYS A 55 -16.03 -1.21 12.50
C LYS A 55 -14.52 -1.12 12.26
N GLU A 56 -14.10 -1.20 11.01
CA GLU A 56 -12.68 -1.19 10.66
C GLU A 56 -12.10 0.24 10.57
N GLY A 57 -12.94 1.21 10.24
CA GLY A 57 -12.57 2.61 10.09
C GLY A 57 -11.59 2.86 8.94
N PHE A 58 -10.98 4.05 8.95
CA PHE A 58 -10.02 4.48 7.93
C PHE A 58 -8.79 5.09 8.62
N CYS A 59 -7.60 4.80 8.09
CA CYS A 59 -6.38 5.41 8.59
C CYS A 59 -6.29 6.89 8.17
N ARG A 60 -5.40 7.65 8.81
CA ARG A 60 -5.16 9.06 8.48
C ARG A 60 -4.88 9.30 6.99
N ALA A 61 -4.08 8.44 6.36
CA ALA A 61 -3.77 8.57 4.93
C ALA A 61 -4.99 8.32 4.04
N HIS A 62 -5.82 7.33 4.38
CA HIS A 62 -7.05 7.04 3.64
C HIS A 62 -8.12 8.10 3.84
N PHE A 63 -8.27 8.70 5.03
CA PHE A 63 -9.14 9.86 5.19
C PHE A 63 -8.73 11.03 4.29
N LYS A 64 -7.43 11.30 4.14
CA LYS A 64 -6.96 12.33 3.21
C LYS A 64 -7.32 11.99 1.76
N LYS A 65 -7.11 10.75 1.32
CA LYS A 65 -7.46 10.30 -0.03
C LYS A 65 -8.98 10.34 -0.29
N MET A 66 -9.78 9.96 0.70
CA MET A 66 -11.25 10.04 0.65
C MET A 66 -11.76 11.48 0.53
N PHE A 67 -11.11 12.43 1.19
CA PHE A 67 -11.40 13.85 1.04
C PHE A 67 -11.03 14.34 -0.37
N ASP A 68 -9.82 14.02 -0.83
CA ASP A 68 -9.34 14.39 -2.18
C ASP A 68 -10.20 13.80 -3.29
N TYR A 69 -10.80 12.63 -3.05
CA TYR A 69 -11.71 11.96 -3.98
C TYR A 69 -12.93 12.83 -4.35
N GLY A 70 -13.41 13.67 -3.43
CA GLY A 70 -14.39 14.73 -3.72
C GLY A 70 -15.87 14.39 -3.51
N ASN A 71 -16.27 13.14 -3.27
CA ASN A 71 -17.67 12.80 -2.94
C ASN A 71 -18.05 13.27 -1.53
N SER A 72 -18.42 14.55 -1.40
CA SER A 72 -18.71 15.20 -0.11
C SER A 72 -19.91 14.58 0.61
N LEU A 73 -20.98 14.21 -0.12
CA LEU A 73 -22.16 13.60 0.48
C LEU A 73 -21.86 12.18 0.99
N GLY A 74 -21.15 11.37 0.20
CA GLY A 74 -20.71 10.04 0.62
C GLY A 74 -19.84 10.08 1.87
N ASN A 75 -18.85 10.99 1.88
CA ASN A 75 -18.02 11.22 3.07
C ASN A 75 -18.84 11.65 4.29
N ALA A 76 -19.82 12.54 4.13
CA ALA A 76 -20.68 12.98 5.23
C ALA A 76 -21.50 11.82 5.84
N TRP A 77 -21.99 10.90 5.00
CA TRP A 77 -22.69 9.70 5.47
C TRP A 77 -21.78 8.75 6.24
N ILE A 78 -20.58 8.47 5.70
CA ILE A 78 -19.55 7.67 6.40
C ILE A 78 -19.23 8.26 7.75
N LEU A 79 -18.94 9.56 7.80
CA LEU A 79 -18.61 10.24 9.06
C LEU A 79 -19.76 10.14 10.04
N LYS A 80 -21.01 10.36 9.61
CA LYS A 80 -22.18 10.29 10.49
C LYS A 80 -22.27 8.96 11.22
N THR A 81 -22.14 7.83 10.52
CA THR A 81 -22.28 6.51 11.16
C THR A 81 -21.06 6.14 11.99
N MET A 82 -19.86 6.49 11.53
CA MET A 82 -18.64 6.34 12.32
C MET A 82 -18.72 7.15 13.63
N TYR A 83 -19.19 8.40 13.60
CA TYR A 83 -19.39 9.21 14.81
C TYR A 83 -20.40 8.57 15.76
N MET A 84 -21.54 8.09 15.25
CA MET A 84 -22.53 7.39 16.08
C MET A 84 -21.91 6.19 16.80
N ARG A 85 -21.20 5.33 16.07
CA ARG A 85 -20.51 4.16 16.63
C ARG A 85 -19.45 4.56 17.65
N HIS A 86 -18.61 5.55 17.33
CA HIS A 86 -17.55 5.99 18.23
C HIS A 86 -18.09 6.61 19.50
N ILE A 87 -19.19 7.37 19.45
CA ILE A 87 -19.85 7.89 20.65
C ILE A 87 -20.35 6.74 21.52
N GLU A 88 -21.01 5.74 20.93
CA GLU A 88 -21.49 4.56 21.68
C GLU A 88 -20.35 3.73 22.32
N GLU A 89 -19.24 3.54 21.61
CA GLU A 89 -18.06 2.84 22.14
C GLU A 89 -17.34 3.67 23.22
N MET A 90 -17.19 4.97 22.98
CA MET A 90 -16.58 5.92 23.90
C MET A 90 -17.34 6.00 25.22
N ASP A 91 -18.68 6.09 25.18
CA ASP A 91 -19.51 6.12 26.38
C ASP A 91 -19.34 4.85 27.22
N LYS A 92 -19.18 3.68 26.58
CA LYS A 92 -18.93 2.41 27.26
C LYS A 92 -17.55 2.40 27.92
N GLU A 93 -16.50 2.78 27.19
CA GLU A 93 -15.14 2.85 27.73
C GLU A 93 -15.04 3.85 28.88
N PHE A 94 -15.62 5.05 28.73
CA PHE A 94 -15.56 6.11 29.72
C PHE A 94 -16.31 5.75 30.99
N LYS A 95 -17.46 5.07 30.88
CA LYS A 95 -18.22 4.58 32.04
C LYS A 95 -17.43 3.53 32.84
N ASN A 96 -16.69 2.67 32.15
CA ASN A 96 -15.95 1.57 32.76
C ASN A 96 -14.55 1.96 33.25
N PHE A 97 -13.99 3.04 32.71
CA PHE A 97 -12.65 3.49 33.07
C PHE A 97 -12.58 4.03 34.52
N LYS A 98 -11.54 3.61 35.25
CA LYS A 98 -11.21 4.10 36.60
C LYS A 98 -9.73 4.47 36.67
N PRO A 99 -9.35 5.75 36.88
CA PRO A 99 -7.96 6.18 36.92
C PRO A 99 -7.08 5.40 37.92
N ASP A 100 -7.62 5.08 39.10
CA ASP A 100 -6.88 4.37 40.16
C ASP A 100 -6.61 2.89 39.86
N SER A 101 -7.21 2.33 38.80
CA SER A 101 -6.92 0.96 38.34
C SER A 101 -5.66 0.87 37.46
N VAL A 102 -5.16 2.02 36.97
CA VAL A 102 -4.01 2.13 36.07
C VAL A 102 -2.70 1.77 36.77
N GLN A 103 -2.60 1.96 38.10
CA GLN A 103 -1.41 1.67 38.91
C GLN A 103 -1.29 0.21 39.38
N ARG A 104 -2.33 -0.63 39.24
CA ARG A 104 -2.40 -1.97 39.85
C ARG A 104 -2.07 -3.14 38.91
N SER A 105 -1.35 -2.93 37.81
CA SER A 105 -0.83 -4.04 36.99
C SER A 105 0.60 -4.39 37.38
N GLY A 106 0.75 -5.17 38.45
CA GLY A 106 2.02 -5.75 38.87
C GLY A 106 2.58 -6.76 37.85
N LEU A 107 3.92 -6.78 37.76
CA LEU A 107 4.90 -7.81 37.35
C LEU A 107 4.61 -8.94 36.33
N PHE A 108 3.41 -9.10 35.77
CA PHE A 108 3.08 -10.20 34.84
C PHE A 108 2.18 -9.81 33.65
N LYS A 109 2.11 -8.53 33.26
CA LYS A 109 1.47 -8.16 31.98
C LYS A 109 2.44 -8.36 30.80
N LYS A 110 2.01 -9.13 29.80
CA LYS A 110 2.65 -9.21 28.47
C LYS A 110 2.89 -7.79 27.94
N SER A 111 4.04 -7.58 27.30
CA SER A 111 4.71 -6.30 27.06
C SER A 111 3.97 -5.21 26.25
N ASN A 112 2.71 -5.40 25.84
CA ASN A 112 2.02 -4.51 24.89
C ASN A 112 0.60 -4.06 25.30
N ALA A 113 0.07 -4.43 26.48
CA ALA A 113 -1.25 -3.97 26.93
C ALA A 113 -1.10 -2.80 27.91
N SER A 114 -1.64 -1.62 27.58
CA SER A 114 -1.62 -0.51 28.52
C SER A 114 -2.47 -0.86 29.76
N SER A 115 -2.28 -0.15 30.86
CA SER A 115 -3.19 -0.25 32.01
C SER A 115 -4.42 0.66 31.84
N ASN A 116 -4.57 1.34 30.70
CA ASN A 116 -5.63 2.27 30.40
C ASN A 116 -6.52 1.75 29.26
N SER A 117 -7.74 1.31 29.58
CA SER A 117 -8.66 0.73 28.59
C SER A 117 -9.02 1.71 27.46
N ILE A 118 -9.07 3.02 27.73
CA ILE A 118 -9.33 4.03 26.72
C ILE A 118 -8.18 4.08 25.70
N VAL A 119 -6.93 4.01 26.17
CA VAL A 119 -5.75 3.96 25.29
C VAL A 119 -5.75 2.69 24.46
N ASP A 120 -6.07 1.54 25.07
CA ASP A 120 -6.16 0.27 24.33
C ASP A 120 -7.27 0.30 23.26
N TRP A 121 -8.42 0.90 23.56
CA TRP A 121 -9.52 1.10 22.59
C TRP A 121 -9.08 2.00 21.42
N ILE A 122 -8.42 3.13 21.70
CA ILE A 122 -7.89 4.03 20.66
C ILE A 122 -6.84 3.31 19.81
N ASN A 123 -5.88 2.61 20.43
CA ASN A 123 -4.84 1.86 19.72
C ASN A 123 -5.45 0.79 18.80
N LYS A 124 -6.46 0.06 19.27
CA LYS A 124 -7.16 -0.94 18.47
C LYS A 124 -7.79 -0.31 17.23
N ARG A 125 -8.47 0.83 17.40
CA ARG A 125 -9.08 1.58 16.28
C ARG A 125 -8.02 2.10 15.29
N GLU A 126 -6.88 2.58 15.79
CA GLU A 126 -5.79 3.09 14.93
C GLU A 126 -5.06 1.99 14.15
N SER A 127 -5.16 0.74 14.61
CA SER A 127 -4.54 -0.42 13.96
C SER A 127 -5.33 -1.02 12.79
N THR A 128 -6.53 -0.50 12.52
CA THR A 128 -7.40 -1.01 11.44
C THR A 128 -7.68 0.07 10.40
N CYS A 129 -7.86 -0.36 9.15
CA CYS A 129 -8.35 0.48 8.08
C CYS A 129 -8.94 -0.42 6.99
N PHE A 130 -10.20 -0.17 6.63
CA PHE A 130 -10.93 -0.96 5.65
C PHE A 130 -10.25 -1.00 4.28
N ILE A 131 -9.74 0.15 3.82
CA ILE A 131 -9.06 0.25 2.53
C ILE A 131 -7.71 -0.47 2.58
N CYS A 132 -6.91 -0.27 3.65
CA CYS A 132 -5.64 -0.98 3.83
C CYS A 132 -5.85 -2.50 3.81
N ASP A 133 -6.82 -3.00 4.58
CA ASP A 133 -7.10 -4.43 4.68
C ASP A 133 -7.56 -5.02 3.33
N SER A 134 -8.46 -4.31 2.63
CA SER A 134 -8.93 -4.70 1.30
C SER A 134 -7.80 -4.75 0.27
N VAL A 135 -6.91 -3.74 0.28
CA VAL A 135 -5.73 -3.70 -0.60
C VAL A 135 -4.78 -4.85 -0.27
N ASN A 136 -4.46 -5.06 1.01
CA ASN A 136 -3.55 -6.12 1.45
C ASN A 136 -4.07 -7.52 1.09
N LYS A 137 -5.36 -7.80 1.33
CA LYS A 137 -6.00 -9.06 0.95
C LYS A 137 -5.89 -9.33 -0.55
N THR A 138 -6.17 -8.32 -1.36
CA THR A 138 -6.12 -8.42 -2.82
C THR A 138 -4.68 -8.57 -3.32
N PHE A 139 -3.74 -7.81 -2.76
CA PHE A 139 -2.32 -7.90 -3.08
C PHE A 139 -1.73 -9.28 -2.75
N ASN A 140 -2.07 -9.85 -1.59
CA ASN A 140 -1.66 -11.20 -1.23
C ASN A 140 -2.17 -12.27 -2.20
N ALA A 141 -3.40 -12.10 -2.72
CA ALA A 141 -3.93 -12.98 -3.76
C ALA A 141 -3.11 -12.85 -5.07
N TYR A 142 -2.76 -11.62 -5.48
CA TYR A 142 -1.89 -11.40 -6.64
C TYR A 142 -0.50 -12.00 -6.46
N MET A 143 0.09 -11.96 -5.26
CA MET A 143 1.42 -12.52 -5.02
C MET A 143 1.46 -14.03 -5.28
N LYS A 144 0.44 -14.77 -4.83
CA LYS A 144 0.31 -16.20 -5.14
C LYS A 144 0.21 -16.45 -6.65
N THR A 145 -0.58 -15.66 -7.35
CA THR A 145 -0.72 -15.76 -8.82
C THR A 145 0.58 -15.42 -9.54
N PHE A 146 1.30 -14.39 -9.08
CA PHE A 146 2.60 -13.99 -9.64
C PHE A 146 3.60 -15.14 -9.63
N PHE A 147 3.79 -15.83 -8.50
CA PHE A 147 4.70 -16.98 -8.45
C PHE A 147 4.21 -18.17 -9.28
N THR A 148 2.89 -18.39 -9.34
CA THR A 148 2.31 -19.41 -10.22
C THR A 148 2.61 -19.11 -11.70
N MET A 149 2.53 -17.83 -12.10
CA MET A 149 2.89 -17.39 -13.44
C MET A 149 4.41 -17.49 -13.65
N TYR A 150 5.23 -17.09 -12.68
CA TYR A 150 6.69 -17.16 -12.80
C TYR A 150 7.19 -18.59 -13.09
N GLU A 151 6.55 -19.60 -12.51
CA GLU A 151 6.91 -21.00 -12.78
C GLU A 151 6.46 -21.51 -14.16
N LYS A 152 5.31 -21.03 -14.65
CA LYS A 152 4.60 -21.61 -15.80
C LYS A 152 4.69 -20.79 -17.08
N ASP A 153 4.98 -19.50 -16.98
CA ASP A 153 4.92 -18.52 -18.05
C ASP A 153 6.32 -17.92 -18.31
N PRO A 154 7.01 -18.36 -19.38
CA PRO A 154 8.30 -17.79 -19.78
C PRO A 154 8.23 -16.29 -20.10
N GLU A 155 7.08 -15.79 -20.59
CA GLU A 155 6.92 -14.39 -20.95
C GLU A 155 7.05 -13.49 -19.71
N LEU A 156 6.44 -13.89 -18.58
CA LEU A 156 6.57 -13.14 -17.33
C LEU A 156 8.03 -13.07 -16.85
N LYS A 157 8.83 -14.11 -17.06
CA LYS A 157 10.25 -14.08 -16.70
C LYS A 157 11.03 -13.08 -17.53
N GLU A 158 10.75 -13.03 -18.83
CA GLU A 158 11.35 -12.04 -19.71
C GLU A 158 10.89 -10.62 -19.37
N LYS A 159 9.62 -10.43 -19.05
CA LYS A 159 9.12 -9.15 -18.52
C LYS A 159 9.86 -8.76 -17.25
N LEU A 160 10.01 -9.66 -16.28
CA LEU A 160 10.72 -9.42 -15.02
C LEU A 160 12.15 -8.90 -15.25
N LYS A 161 12.93 -9.59 -16.10
CA LYS A 161 14.30 -9.20 -16.44
C LYS A 161 14.39 -7.81 -17.07
N ASN A 162 13.36 -7.41 -17.81
CA ASN A 162 13.30 -6.10 -18.50
C ASN A 162 12.64 -4.99 -17.66
N THR A 163 12.21 -5.28 -16.43
CA THR A 163 11.68 -4.24 -15.53
C THR A 163 12.79 -3.39 -14.92
N LYS A 164 12.40 -2.37 -14.15
CA LYS A 164 13.29 -1.59 -13.28
C LYS A 164 13.37 -2.14 -11.85
N GLY A 165 12.96 -3.40 -11.67
CA GLY A 165 12.87 -4.06 -10.38
C GLY A 165 11.67 -3.60 -9.53
N PHE A 166 11.86 -3.58 -8.22
CA PHE A 166 10.83 -3.29 -7.22
C PHE A 166 11.25 -2.10 -6.34
N CYS A 167 10.32 -1.49 -5.60
CA CYS A 167 10.69 -0.66 -4.46
C CYS A 167 11.19 -1.54 -3.30
N LEU A 168 11.87 -0.98 -2.30
CA LEU A 168 12.38 -1.76 -1.17
C LEU A 168 11.28 -2.47 -0.38
N ASP A 169 10.14 -1.81 -0.19
CA ASP A 169 8.99 -2.39 0.52
C ASP A 169 8.43 -3.60 -0.24
N HIS A 170 8.31 -3.52 -1.57
CA HIS A 170 7.86 -4.66 -2.39
C HIS A 170 8.94 -5.71 -2.61
N LEU A 171 10.22 -5.33 -2.66
CA LEU A 171 11.31 -6.30 -2.73
C LEU A 171 11.24 -7.26 -1.53
N LYS A 172 11.06 -6.73 -0.32
CA LYS A 172 10.89 -7.55 0.89
C LYS A 172 9.79 -8.60 0.69
N VAL A 173 8.58 -8.16 0.33
CA VAL A 173 7.42 -9.05 0.19
C VAL A 173 7.64 -10.09 -0.92
N VAL A 174 8.30 -9.69 -2.00
CA VAL A 174 8.63 -10.58 -3.12
C VAL A 174 9.66 -11.64 -2.72
N LEU A 175 10.69 -11.30 -1.96
CA LEU A 175 11.66 -12.29 -1.48
C LEU A 175 11.03 -13.26 -0.47
N GLU A 176 10.22 -12.76 0.47
CA GLU A 176 9.44 -13.59 1.40
C GLU A 176 8.49 -14.54 0.63
N GLY A 177 7.87 -14.04 -0.43
CA GLY A 177 7.06 -14.83 -1.35
C GLY A 177 7.87 -15.89 -2.10
N ALA A 178 9.06 -15.55 -2.60
CA ALA A 178 9.94 -16.50 -3.29
C ALA A 178 10.35 -17.65 -2.37
N ASP A 179 10.64 -17.35 -1.10
CA ASP A 179 10.97 -18.36 -0.09
C ASP A 179 9.79 -19.27 0.28
N THR A 180 8.56 -18.74 0.16
CA THR A 180 7.33 -19.47 0.44
C THR A 180 6.91 -20.34 -0.75
N TYR A 181 6.94 -19.80 -1.97
CA TYR A 181 6.30 -20.40 -3.14
C TYR A 181 7.26 -21.15 -4.06
N LEU A 182 8.52 -20.72 -4.19
CA LEU A 182 9.49 -21.36 -5.10
C LEU A 182 10.36 -22.37 -4.36
N LYS A 183 10.82 -23.43 -5.05
CA LYS A 183 11.70 -24.46 -4.47
C LYS A 183 12.92 -24.75 -5.36
N GLY A 184 14.01 -25.19 -4.73
CA GLY A 184 15.23 -25.63 -5.42
C GLY A 184 15.74 -24.62 -6.45
N ASP A 185 16.03 -25.12 -7.66
CA ASP A 185 16.60 -24.32 -8.74
C ASP A 185 15.74 -23.14 -9.16
N LYS A 186 14.40 -23.24 -9.07
CA LYS A 186 13.50 -22.12 -9.41
C LYS A 186 13.65 -20.95 -8.45
N ARG A 187 13.86 -21.24 -7.17
CA ARG A 187 14.13 -20.20 -6.17
C ARG A 187 15.49 -19.57 -6.45
N LYS A 188 16.53 -20.37 -6.67
CA LYS A 188 17.86 -19.88 -7.02
C LYS A 188 17.84 -18.98 -8.26
N GLU A 189 17.19 -19.43 -9.34
CA GLU A 189 17.00 -18.66 -10.58
C GLU A 189 16.33 -17.30 -10.31
N PHE A 190 15.30 -17.27 -9.45
CA PHE A 190 14.62 -16.03 -9.10
C PHE A 190 15.54 -15.02 -8.40
N TYR A 191 16.30 -15.47 -7.40
CA TYR A 191 17.26 -14.60 -6.70
C TYR A 191 18.40 -14.15 -7.62
N ASP A 192 18.91 -15.05 -8.48
CA ASP A 192 19.96 -14.74 -9.46
C ASP A 192 19.49 -13.68 -10.49
N ILE A 193 18.18 -13.56 -10.75
CA ILE A 193 17.61 -12.50 -11.59
C ILE A 193 17.37 -11.21 -10.78
N VAL A 194 16.68 -11.31 -9.64
CA VAL A 194 16.15 -10.14 -8.93
C VAL A 194 17.23 -9.35 -8.20
N LEU A 195 18.22 -9.99 -7.58
CA LEU A 195 19.23 -9.26 -6.80
C LEU A 195 20.13 -8.37 -7.67
N PRO A 196 20.69 -8.84 -8.81
CA PRO A 196 21.45 -7.97 -9.70
C PRO A 196 20.58 -6.85 -10.29
N LEU A 197 19.35 -7.17 -10.71
CA LEU A 197 18.39 -6.20 -11.25
C LEU A 197 18.12 -5.06 -10.26
N MET A 198 17.94 -5.40 -8.98
CA MET A 198 17.74 -4.43 -7.90
C MET A 198 18.98 -3.57 -7.66
N HIS A 199 20.16 -4.17 -7.65
CA HIS A 199 21.42 -3.43 -7.45
C HIS A 199 21.69 -2.44 -8.59
N GLU A 200 21.53 -2.89 -9.84
CA GLU A 200 21.67 -2.04 -11.03
C GLU A 200 20.68 -0.86 -10.99
N ASN A 201 19.40 -1.13 -10.72
CA ASN A 201 18.40 -0.08 -10.69
C ASN A 201 18.54 0.86 -9.50
N MET A 202 19.07 0.41 -8.36
CA MET A 202 19.37 1.30 -7.24
C MET A 202 20.48 2.30 -7.62
N ASN A 203 21.54 1.83 -8.28
CA ASN A 203 22.62 2.70 -8.77
C ASN A 203 22.12 3.67 -9.85
N ARG A 204 21.29 3.19 -10.80
CA ARG A 204 20.67 4.06 -11.82
C ARG A 204 19.91 5.23 -11.19
N ILE A 205 19.07 4.97 -10.19
CA ILE A 205 18.32 6.02 -9.49
C ILE A 205 19.25 6.95 -8.71
N TYR A 206 20.28 6.41 -8.05
CA TYR A 206 21.28 7.21 -7.35
C TYR A 206 21.99 8.19 -8.29
N GLU A 207 22.46 7.71 -9.45
CA GLU A 207 23.11 8.56 -10.46
C GLU A 207 22.18 9.65 -10.98
N ASP A 208 20.91 9.32 -11.22
CA ASP A 208 19.91 10.30 -11.64
C ASP A 208 19.70 11.39 -10.56
N VAL A 209 19.64 11.03 -9.28
CA VAL A 209 19.51 11.98 -8.16
C VAL A 209 20.78 12.80 -7.98
N ALA A 210 21.96 12.19 -8.11
CA ALA A 210 23.24 12.88 -8.03
C ALA A 210 23.36 13.93 -9.15
N TRP A 211 23.01 13.57 -10.39
CA TRP A 211 23.00 14.51 -11.50
C TRP A 211 21.94 15.61 -11.33
N PHE A 212 20.79 15.30 -10.73
CA PHE A 212 19.80 16.31 -10.36
C PHE A 212 20.41 17.39 -9.45
N ILE A 213 21.21 16.99 -8.46
CA ILE A 213 21.91 17.93 -7.55
C ILE A 213 22.96 18.73 -8.32
N GLU A 214 23.81 18.06 -9.11
CA GLU A 214 24.88 18.70 -9.88
C GLU A 214 24.36 19.74 -10.89
N LYS A 215 23.14 19.55 -11.42
CA LYS A 215 22.48 20.50 -12.32
C LYS A 215 22.22 21.88 -11.70
N TYR A 216 22.23 21.99 -10.37
CA TYR A 216 22.12 23.27 -9.67
C TYR A 216 23.48 23.96 -9.44
N ASP A 217 24.61 23.31 -9.76
CA ASP A 217 25.90 24.00 -9.85
C ASP A 217 25.88 24.94 -11.06
N TYR A 218 26.34 26.19 -10.87
CA TYR A 218 26.41 27.20 -11.93
C TYR A 218 27.21 26.72 -13.15
N LYS A 219 28.21 25.84 -12.96
CA LYS A 219 29.01 25.24 -14.04
C LYS A 219 28.19 24.34 -14.96
N ASN A 220 27.12 23.74 -14.45
CA ASN A 220 26.28 22.77 -15.15
C ASN A 220 24.95 23.38 -15.61
N LYS A 221 24.77 24.69 -15.50
CA LYS A 221 23.50 25.37 -15.83
C LYS A 221 22.99 25.00 -17.22
N ASP A 222 23.88 25.00 -18.21
CA ASP A 222 23.55 24.73 -19.62
C ASP A 222 23.74 23.25 -20.02
N ALA A 223 24.16 22.38 -19.08
CA ALA A 223 24.30 20.94 -19.35
C ALA A 223 22.92 20.25 -19.52
N ASP A 224 22.87 19.12 -20.23
CA ASP A 224 21.63 18.37 -20.40
C ASP A 224 21.14 17.73 -19.09
N TRP A 225 19.83 17.69 -18.86
CA TRP A 225 19.26 17.08 -17.66
C TRP A 225 19.35 15.56 -17.60
N LYS A 226 19.72 14.90 -18.71
CA LYS A 226 19.69 13.45 -18.88
C LYS A 226 18.32 12.92 -18.42
N ASN A 227 18.33 11.86 -17.61
CA ASN A 227 17.12 11.28 -17.03
C ASN A 227 16.73 11.90 -15.68
N SER A 228 17.35 12.99 -15.24
CA SER A 228 17.24 13.43 -13.84
C SER A 228 16.02 14.27 -13.49
N LYS A 229 15.24 14.77 -14.47
CA LYS A 229 14.12 15.69 -14.22
C LYS A 229 13.06 15.14 -13.26
N ASP A 230 12.85 13.82 -13.30
CA ASP A 230 11.90 13.08 -12.47
C ASP A 230 12.59 12.19 -11.41
N ALA A 231 13.88 12.41 -11.15
CA ALA A 231 14.68 11.58 -10.25
C ALA A 231 14.15 11.58 -8.81
N ILE A 232 13.57 12.70 -8.36
CA ILE A 232 13.05 12.84 -6.99
C ILE A 232 11.90 11.86 -6.76
N GLN A 233 10.87 11.89 -7.59
CA GLN A 233 9.70 11.02 -7.43
C GLN A 233 10.07 9.54 -7.61
N ARG A 234 10.94 9.22 -8.58
CA ARG A 234 11.41 7.84 -8.79
C ARG A 234 12.25 7.36 -7.61
N GLY A 235 13.09 8.22 -7.03
CA GLY A 235 13.86 7.95 -5.83
C GLY A 235 12.97 7.66 -4.61
N MET A 236 11.98 8.52 -4.36
CA MET A 236 11.02 8.31 -3.28
C MET A 236 10.24 6.99 -3.45
N GLN A 237 9.74 6.73 -4.66
CA GLN A 237 9.04 5.49 -4.98
C GLN A 237 9.94 4.27 -4.80
N LYS A 238 11.21 4.31 -5.23
CA LYS A 238 12.13 3.17 -5.10
C LYS A 238 12.40 2.83 -3.63
N LEU A 239 12.48 3.83 -2.76
CA LEU A 239 12.82 3.62 -1.34
C LEU A 239 11.62 3.22 -0.48
N ARG A 240 10.42 3.77 -0.73
CA ARG A 240 9.25 3.59 0.16
C ARG A 240 7.96 3.19 -0.55
N GLY A 241 8.03 2.87 -1.84
CA GLY A 241 6.85 2.64 -2.68
C GLY A 241 6.05 3.92 -2.90
N SER A 242 4.93 3.79 -3.65
CA SER A 242 4.05 4.90 -4.07
C SER A 242 4.76 5.97 -4.92
N ASP A 243 4.25 6.25 -6.11
CA ASP A 243 4.77 7.36 -6.92
C ASP A 243 4.14 8.67 -6.43
N PRO A 244 4.91 9.59 -5.80
CA PRO A 244 4.38 10.82 -5.25
C PRO A 244 3.97 11.84 -6.32
N SER A 245 4.34 11.63 -7.59
CA SER A 245 3.98 12.51 -8.69
C SER A 245 2.58 12.25 -9.25
N LEU A 246 1.98 11.10 -8.90
CA LEU A 246 0.66 10.75 -9.39
C LEU A 246 -0.42 11.64 -8.77
N PRO A 247 -1.38 12.13 -9.56
CA PRO A 247 -2.49 12.91 -9.03
C PRO A 247 -3.34 12.04 -8.09
N PRO A 248 -4.04 12.67 -7.11
CA PRO A 248 -5.05 11.98 -6.32
C PRO A 248 -6.08 11.31 -7.22
N HIS A 249 -6.55 10.13 -6.82
CA HIS A 249 -7.71 9.51 -7.47
C HIS A 249 -8.97 10.30 -7.08
N VAL A 250 -9.76 10.67 -8.08
CA VAL A 250 -10.93 11.55 -7.92
C VAL A 250 -12.17 10.90 -8.48
N LEU A 251 -13.33 11.27 -7.92
CA LEU A 251 -14.63 10.86 -8.42
C LEU A 251 -14.74 11.19 -9.91
N LYS A 252 -14.92 10.16 -10.73
CA LYS A 252 -15.19 10.32 -12.16
C LYS A 252 -16.55 10.98 -12.32
N LYS A 253 -16.58 12.13 -12.99
CA LYS A 253 -17.80 12.88 -13.32
C LYS A 253 -18.67 12.11 -14.32
#